data_AF-A0A2G9R6U4-F1
#
_entry.id   AF-A0A2G9R6U4-F1
#
_cell.length_a   1.000
_cell.length_b   1.000
_cell.length_c   1.000
_cell.angle_alpha   90.00
_cell.angle_beta   90.00
_cell.angle_gamma   90.00
#
_symmetry.space_group_name_H-M   'P 1'
#
loop_
_entity.id
_entity.type
_entity.pdbx_description
1 polymer ?
#
loop_
_entity_poly.entity_id
_entity_poly.type
_entity_poly.pdbx_seq_one_letter_code
_entity_poly.pdbx_strand_id
1 'polypeptide(L)'
;MERLLDYRDCMKGEETENKKVGCTVNLMNFYKSEINKEEMYIRYIHKLGDLHLQAESYTEAAFTLILYWEMLQWEERSLREFLHYPAQTEWQRKESLSRKIIHYFNKGKCWEYAIPLCRELAAQYEKLYDFQSLSWILKMEASYYDHIMDQQRLEPEFFRVGFYGKKFPFFL
;
A
#
# COMPACT_ATOMS: atom_id res chain seq x y z
N MET A 1 -3.19 -11.84 -22.97
CA MET A 1 -3.95 -10.80 -23.68
C MET A 1 -5.36 -10.69 -23.11
N GLU A 2 -6.03 -11.81 -22.84
CA GLU A 2 -7.35 -11.91 -22.20
C GLU A 2 -7.48 -11.11 -20.88
N ARG A 3 -6.58 -11.31 -19.90
CA ARG A 3 -6.61 -10.56 -18.62
C ARG A 3 -6.53 -9.03 -18.74
N LEU A 4 -5.90 -8.52 -19.79
CA LEU A 4 -5.85 -7.08 -20.07
C LEU A 4 -7.15 -6.56 -20.67
N LEU A 5 -7.84 -7.40 -21.46
CA LEU A 5 -9.16 -7.10 -22.00
C LEU A 5 -10.19 -7.13 -20.87
N ASP A 6 -10.16 -8.15 -20.01
CA ASP A 6 -11.02 -8.24 -18.82
C ASP A 6 -10.87 -7.00 -17.94
N TYR A 7 -9.63 -6.61 -17.65
CA TYR A 7 -9.34 -5.40 -16.89
C TYR A 7 -9.91 -4.14 -17.55
N ARG A 8 -9.67 -3.96 -18.85
CA ARG A 8 -10.16 -2.81 -19.61
C ARG A 8 -11.69 -2.74 -19.56
N ASP A 9 -12.36 -3.86 -19.67
CA ASP A 9 -13.81 -3.93 -19.72
C ASP A 9 -14.40 -3.70 -18.31
N CYS A 10 -13.78 -4.21 -17.23
CA CYS A 10 -14.12 -3.86 -15.84
C CYS A 10 -14.01 -2.35 -15.56
N MET A 11 -12.99 -1.68 -16.13
CA MET A 11 -12.73 -0.26 -15.87
C MET A 11 -13.60 0.69 -16.70
N LYS A 12 -14.20 0.23 -17.79
CA LYS A 12 -15.06 1.04 -18.69
C LYS A 12 -16.54 1.04 -18.30
N GLY A 13 -17.01 -0.01 -17.63
CA GLY A 13 -18.41 -0.11 -17.20
C GLY A 13 -18.72 0.72 -15.95
N GLU A 14 -20.01 0.97 -15.70
CA GLU A 14 -20.56 1.35 -14.38
C GLU A 14 -20.47 0.18 -13.38
N GLU A 15 -19.36 -0.57 -13.42
CA GLU A 15 -19.16 -1.73 -12.58
C GLU A 15 -18.83 -1.30 -11.15
N THR A 16 -19.35 -2.07 -10.19
CA THR A 16 -19.16 -1.82 -8.75
C THR A 16 -17.68 -1.75 -8.38
N GLU A 17 -17.32 -0.89 -7.41
CA GLU A 17 -15.95 -0.69 -6.95
C GLU A 17 -15.22 -1.99 -6.58
N ASN A 18 -15.94 -2.95 -5.98
CA ASN A 18 -15.41 -4.29 -5.65
C ASN A 18 -14.89 -5.06 -6.87
N LYS A 19 -15.58 -4.96 -8.01
CA LYS A 19 -15.10 -5.59 -9.25
C LYS A 19 -13.85 -4.89 -9.77
N LYS A 20 -13.76 -3.55 -9.67
CA LYS A 20 -12.57 -2.79 -10.10
C LYS A 20 -11.35 -3.15 -9.26
N VAL A 21 -11.52 -3.28 -7.94
CA VAL A 21 -10.49 -3.76 -7.01
C VAL A 21 -10.05 -5.18 -7.38
N GLY A 22 -10.99 -6.12 -7.53
CA GLY A 22 -10.70 -7.51 -7.91
C GLY A 22 -9.97 -7.65 -9.25
N CYS A 23 -10.44 -6.96 -10.31
CA CYS A 23 -9.77 -6.98 -11.62
C CYS A 23 -8.36 -6.36 -11.52
N THR A 24 -8.15 -5.34 -10.68
CA THR A 24 -6.83 -4.73 -10.46
C THR A 24 -5.87 -5.69 -9.76
N VAL A 25 -6.31 -6.38 -8.70
CA VAL A 25 -5.50 -7.38 -7.98
C VAL A 25 -5.11 -8.54 -8.89
N ASN A 26 -6.04 -9.06 -9.69
CA ASN A 26 -5.76 -10.15 -10.65
C ASN A 26 -4.69 -9.75 -11.67
N LEU A 27 -4.76 -8.51 -12.16
CA LEU A 27 -3.79 -8.00 -13.12
C LEU A 27 -2.43 -7.72 -12.47
N MET A 28 -2.44 -7.22 -11.23
CA MET A 28 -1.24 -7.03 -10.43
C MET A 28 -0.51 -8.37 -10.21
N ASN A 29 -1.22 -9.42 -9.81
CA ASN A 29 -0.64 -10.77 -9.63
C ASN A 29 -0.08 -11.32 -10.94
N PHE A 30 -0.79 -11.15 -12.06
CA PHE A 30 -0.30 -11.54 -13.39
C PHE A 30 1.06 -10.89 -13.74
N TYR A 31 1.21 -9.59 -13.49
CA TYR A 31 2.47 -8.89 -13.76
C TYR A 31 3.61 -9.30 -12.83
N LYS A 32 3.29 -9.69 -11.58
CA LYS A 32 4.27 -10.20 -10.61
C LYS A 32 4.74 -11.62 -10.97
N SER A 33 3.81 -12.56 -11.16
CA SER A 33 4.15 -13.99 -11.21
C SER A 33 4.37 -14.54 -12.61
N GLU A 34 3.67 -14.02 -13.63
CA GLU A 34 3.66 -14.66 -14.96
C GLU A 34 4.55 -13.93 -15.97
N ILE A 35 4.61 -12.60 -15.92
CA ILE A 35 5.40 -11.81 -16.89
C ILE A 35 6.70 -11.28 -16.26
N ASN A 36 6.78 -11.20 -14.93
CA ASN A 36 7.90 -10.57 -14.21
C ASN A 36 8.21 -9.14 -14.72
N LYS A 37 7.15 -8.34 -14.93
CA LYS A 37 7.25 -6.93 -15.34
C LYS A 37 7.02 -6.02 -14.15
N GLU A 38 8.10 -5.81 -13.39
CA GLU A 38 8.13 -5.00 -12.18
C GLU A 38 7.52 -3.60 -12.35
N GLU A 39 7.86 -2.86 -13.41
CA GLU A 39 7.29 -1.52 -13.61
C GLU A 39 5.76 -1.54 -13.77
N MET A 40 5.23 -2.57 -14.43
CA MET A 40 3.77 -2.70 -14.55
C MET A 40 3.15 -3.10 -13.22
N TYR A 41 3.79 -3.98 -12.47
CA TYR A 41 3.37 -4.33 -11.11
C TYR A 41 3.29 -3.08 -10.21
N ILE A 42 4.32 -2.24 -10.19
CA ILE A 42 4.35 -0.99 -9.42
C ILE A 42 3.24 -0.02 -9.89
N ARG A 43 3.01 0.11 -11.21
CA ARG A 43 1.90 0.92 -11.73
C ARG A 43 0.54 0.46 -11.20
N TYR A 44 0.31 -0.85 -11.14
CA TYR A 44 -0.95 -1.40 -10.62
C TYR A 44 -1.06 -1.36 -9.10
N ILE A 45 0.05 -1.41 -8.36
CA ILE A 45 0.08 -1.11 -6.92
C ILE A 45 -0.47 0.29 -6.68
N HIS A 46 0.05 1.32 -7.37
CA HIS A 46 -0.43 2.69 -7.20
C HIS A 46 -1.89 2.84 -7.61
N LYS A 47 -2.30 2.21 -8.72
CA LYS A 47 -3.70 2.27 -9.17
C LYS A 47 -4.66 1.62 -8.18
N LEU A 48 -4.27 0.51 -7.56
CA LEU A 48 -5.04 -0.13 -6.50
C LEU A 48 -5.09 0.75 -5.24
N GLY A 49 -3.96 1.35 -4.87
CA GLY A 49 -3.90 2.30 -3.76
C GLY A 49 -4.85 3.49 -3.96
N ASP A 50 -4.92 4.05 -5.16
CA ASP A 50 -5.84 5.15 -5.49
C ASP A 50 -7.32 4.72 -5.38
N LEU A 51 -7.65 3.48 -5.78
CA LEU A 51 -9.00 2.93 -5.59
C LEU A 51 -9.35 2.80 -4.09
N HIS A 52 -8.42 2.32 -3.27
CA HIS A 52 -8.62 2.24 -1.83
C HIS A 52 -8.78 3.62 -1.19
N LEU A 53 -8.03 4.62 -1.64
CA LEU A 53 -8.16 5.99 -1.15
C LEU A 53 -9.50 6.63 -1.54
N GLN A 54 -10.00 6.36 -2.75
CA GLN A 54 -11.33 6.81 -3.19
C GLN A 54 -12.46 6.22 -2.35
N ALA A 55 -12.30 4.97 -1.90
CA ALA A 55 -13.23 4.29 -1.00
C ALA A 55 -12.98 4.58 0.49
N GLU A 56 -12.05 5.49 0.83
CA GLU A 56 -11.61 5.78 2.20
C GLU A 56 -11.06 4.57 2.99
N SER A 57 -10.69 3.50 2.30
CA SER A 57 -10.05 2.30 2.85
C SER A 57 -8.56 2.52 3.08
N TYR A 58 -8.19 3.40 4.02
CA TYR A 58 -6.80 3.80 4.27
C TYR A 58 -5.88 2.63 4.67
N THR A 59 -6.39 1.67 5.44
CA THR A 59 -5.62 0.48 5.85
C THR A 59 -5.22 -0.36 4.64
N GLU A 60 -6.16 -0.61 3.72
CA GLU A 60 -5.89 -1.34 2.48
C GLU A 60 -4.95 -0.56 1.54
N ALA A 61 -5.08 0.77 1.48
CA ALA A 61 -4.14 1.62 0.75
C ALA A 61 -2.72 1.52 1.32
N ALA A 62 -2.58 1.45 2.65
CA ALA A 62 -1.30 1.29 3.32
C ALA A 62 -0.66 -0.07 3.00
N PHE A 63 -1.41 -1.17 3.15
CA PHE A 63 -0.94 -2.51 2.81
C PHE A 63 -0.60 -2.65 1.33
N THR A 64 -1.37 -2.03 0.45
CA THR A 64 -1.07 -2.00 -0.98
C THR A 64 0.27 -1.32 -1.26
N LEU A 65 0.56 -0.18 -0.63
CA LEU A 65 1.85 0.50 -0.80
C LEU A 65 3.03 -0.24 -0.17
N ILE A 66 2.80 -1.05 0.87
CA ILE A 66 3.85 -1.93 1.42
C ILE A 66 4.42 -2.84 0.33
N LEU A 67 3.60 -3.32 -0.60
CA LEU A 67 4.07 -4.16 -1.71
C LEU A 67 5.17 -3.48 -2.54
N TYR A 68 5.12 -2.16 -2.73
CA TYR A 68 6.20 -1.44 -3.41
C TYR A 68 7.36 -1.15 -2.46
N TRP A 69 7.06 -0.78 -1.22
CA TRP A 69 8.07 -0.52 -0.19
C TRP A 69 9.00 -1.73 0.06
N GLU A 70 8.46 -2.96 0.04
CA GLU A 70 9.22 -4.20 0.20
C GLU A 70 10.21 -4.47 -0.94
N MET A 71 9.94 -3.91 -2.13
CA MET A 71 10.81 -4.04 -3.29
C MET A 71 12.02 -3.10 -3.22
N LEU A 72 11.95 -2.07 -2.37
CA LEU A 72 13.00 -1.07 -2.22
C LEU A 72 13.99 -1.45 -1.12
N GLN A 73 15.24 -1.01 -1.28
CA GLN A 73 16.31 -1.15 -0.29
C GLN A 73 16.73 0.20 0.31
N TRP A 74 17.29 0.17 1.52
CA TRP A 74 17.87 1.36 2.17
C TRP A 74 19.27 1.65 1.61
N GLU A 75 19.34 1.92 0.31
CA GLU A 75 20.58 2.13 -0.44
C GLU A 75 20.56 3.46 -1.21
N GLU A 76 21.74 4.05 -1.42
CA GLU A 76 21.90 5.28 -2.20
C GLU A 76 21.90 5.03 -3.73
N ARG A 77 21.33 3.91 -4.16
CA ARG A 77 21.20 3.55 -5.57
C ARG A 77 20.28 4.55 -6.28
N SER A 78 20.76 5.16 -7.36
CA SER A 78 19.97 6.10 -8.15
C SER A 78 18.80 5.40 -8.84
N LEU A 79 17.58 5.90 -8.62
CA LEU A 79 16.39 5.54 -9.35
C LEU A 79 16.05 6.64 -10.36
N ARG A 80 15.67 6.22 -11.56
CA ARG A 80 15.11 7.13 -12.56
C ARG A 80 13.74 7.65 -12.14
N GLU A 81 13.33 8.73 -12.79
CA GLU A 81 11.96 9.23 -12.69
C GLU A 81 10.97 8.13 -13.10
N PHE A 82 9.93 7.95 -12.29
CA PHE A 82 8.93 6.91 -12.53
C PHE A 82 7.61 7.29 -11.87
N LEU A 83 6.50 7.22 -12.62
CA LEU A 83 5.19 7.69 -12.16
C LEU A 83 5.23 9.16 -11.74
N HIS A 84 4.96 9.44 -10.47
CA HIS A 84 5.02 10.76 -9.84
C HIS A 84 6.30 10.93 -9.00
N TYR A 85 7.19 9.94 -8.98
CA TYR A 85 8.45 10.01 -8.25
C TYR A 85 9.53 10.65 -9.12
N PRO A 86 10.23 11.68 -8.63
CA PRO A 86 11.37 12.26 -9.33
C PRO A 86 12.53 11.26 -9.37
N ALA A 87 13.58 11.61 -10.14
CA ALA A 87 14.87 10.96 -10.02
C ALA A 87 15.45 11.22 -8.62
N GLN A 88 15.71 10.15 -7.87
CA GLN A 88 16.09 10.21 -6.47
C GLN A 88 16.76 8.88 -6.06
N THR A 89 17.35 8.80 -4.87
CA THR A 89 17.90 7.53 -4.39
C THR A 89 16.79 6.59 -3.93
N GLU A 90 17.09 5.30 -3.95
CA GLU A 90 16.17 4.28 -3.45
C GLU A 90 15.84 4.48 -1.97
N TRP A 91 16.84 4.85 -1.18
CA TRP A 91 16.67 5.26 0.21
C TRP A 91 15.63 6.38 0.34
N GLN A 92 15.76 7.46 -0.43
CA GLN A 92 14.81 8.59 -0.40
C GLN A 92 13.39 8.17 -0.80
N ARG A 93 13.27 7.27 -1.80
CA ARG A 93 11.97 6.73 -2.19
C ARG A 93 11.33 5.89 -1.10
N LYS A 94 12.12 5.01 -0.48
CA LYS A 94 11.66 4.13 0.60
C LYS A 94 11.28 4.92 1.84
N GLU A 95 12.03 5.97 2.17
CA GLU A 95 11.72 6.89 3.28
C GLU A 95 10.37 7.59 3.07
N SER A 96 10.19 8.22 1.90
CA SER A 96 8.95 8.92 1.55
C SER A 96 7.73 7.98 1.56
N LEU A 97 7.89 6.77 1.01
CA LEU A 97 6.87 5.72 1.07
C LEU A 97 6.55 5.32 2.50
N SER A 98 7.56 5.11 3.35
CA SER A 98 7.37 4.75 4.76
C SER A 98 6.52 5.79 5.48
N ARG A 99 6.85 7.08 5.34
CA ARG A 99 6.08 8.18 5.94
C ARG A 99 4.64 8.21 5.43
N LYS A 100 4.42 7.96 4.13
CA LYS A 100 3.07 7.90 3.53
C LYS A 100 2.26 6.71 4.04
N ILE A 101 2.87 5.53 4.15
CA ILE A 101 2.24 4.31 4.67
C ILE A 101 1.86 4.50 6.14
N ILE A 102 2.77 5.05 6.96
CA ILE A 102 2.50 5.38 8.37
C ILE A 102 1.31 6.34 8.48
N HIS A 103 1.25 7.37 7.63
CA HIS A 103 0.12 8.30 7.60
C HIS A 103 -1.21 7.59 7.30
N TYR A 104 -1.22 6.64 6.36
CA TYR A 104 -2.42 5.87 6.04
C TYR A 104 -2.84 4.91 7.15
N PHE A 105 -1.90 4.23 7.80
CA PHE A 105 -2.22 3.43 8.99
C PHE A 105 -2.79 4.27 10.12
N ASN A 106 -2.28 5.48 10.34
CA ASN A 106 -2.83 6.39 11.33
C ASN A 106 -4.28 6.79 10.98
N LYS A 107 -4.56 7.15 9.72
CA LYS A 107 -5.93 7.43 9.25
C LYS A 107 -6.86 6.22 9.39
N GLY A 108 -6.35 5.02 9.13
CA GLY A 108 -7.08 3.76 9.28
C GLY A 108 -7.19 3.27 10.73
N LYS A 109 -6.59 3.96 11.71
CA LYS A 109 -6.51 3.56 13.13
C LYS A 109 -5.88 2.17 13.34
N CYS A 110 -4.95 1.81 12.45
CA CYS A 110 -4.19 0.56 12.46
C CYS A 110 -2.75 0.82 12.94
N TRP A 111 -2.63 1.45 14.11
CA TRP A 111 -1.36 1.97 14.65
C TRP A 111 -0.31 0.88 14.91
N GLU A 112 -0.75 -0.34 15.23
CA GLU A 112 0.11 -1.51 15.44
C GLU A 112 0.97 -1.82 14.22
N TYR A 113 0.44 -1.58 13.02
CA TYR A 113 1.16 -1.78 11.76
C TYR A 113 2.07 -0.60 11.40
N ALA A 114 1.81 0.59 11.95
CA ALA A 114 2.67 1.76 11.75
C ALA A 114 3.93 1.72 12.63
N ILE A 115 3.85 1.13 13.83
CA ILE A 115 4.94 1.09 14.81
C ILE A 115 6.22 0.45 14.25
N PRO A 116 6.20 -0.74 13.60
CA PRO A 116 7.40 -1.32 13.00
C PRO A 116 8.08 -0.41 11.98
N LEU A 117 7.29 0.27 11.14
CA LEU A 117 7.81 1.24 10.15
C LEU A 117 8.44 2.47 10.83
N CYS A 118 7.86 2.93 11.95
CA CYS A 118 8.45 4.02 12.74
C CYS A 118 9.83 3.63 13.28
N ARG A 119 9.95 2.42 13.82
CA ARG A 119 11.22 1.89 14.34
C ARG A 119 12.26 1.70 13.25
N GLU A 120 11.85 1.22 12.09
CA GLU A 120 12.77 1.06 10.95
C GLU A 120 13.29 2.42 10.45
N LEU A 121 12.42 3.44 10.35
CA LEU A 121 12.84 4.80 10.06
C LEU A 121 13.74 5.39 11.14
N ALA A 122 13.43 5.17 12.41
CA ALA A 122 14.25 5.63 13.53
C ALA A 122 15.69 5.09 13.42
N ALA A 123 15.85 3.80 13.14
CA ALA A 123 17.16 3.19 12.93
C ALA A 123 17.93 3.82 11.75
N GLN A 124 17.24 4.17 10.66
CA GLN A 124 17.88 4.86 9.53
C GLN A 124 18.30 6.30 9.89
N TYR A 125 17.45 7.06 10.57
CA TYR A 125 17.77 8.43 10.97
C TYR A 125 18.90 8.48 11.99
N GLU A 126 18.95 7.54 12.93
CA GLU A 126 20.06 7.41 13.87
C GLU A 126 21.37 7.11 13.14
N LYS A 127 21.36 6.16 12.19
CA LYS A 127 22.53 5.83 11.36
C LYS A 127 23.06 7.03 10.55
N LEU A 128 22.16 7.90 10.10
CA LEU A 128 22.49 9.11 9.33
C LEU A 128 22.73 10.34 10.20
N TYR A 129 22.64 10.23 11.53
CA TYR A 129 22.73 11.34 12.48
C TYR A 129 21.67 12.45 12.25
N ASP A 130 20.52 12.13 11.65
CA ASP A 130 19.38 13.04 11.53
C ASP A 130 18.51 13.00 12.80
N PHE A 131 19.03 13.63 13.85
CA PHE A 131 18.35 13.66 15.14
C PHE A 131 17.01 14.41 15.13
N GLN A 132 16.81 15.30 14.16
CA GLN A 132 15.55 16.03 14.02
C GLN A 132 14.44 15.09 13.55
N SER A 133 14.68 14.33 12.48
CA SER A 133 13.74 13.30 12.00
C SER A 133 13.58 12.17 13.00
N LEU A 134 14.66 11.77 13.69
CA LEU A 134 14.62 10.76 14.76
C LEU A 134 13.69 11.18 15.90
N SER A 135 13.83 12.42 16.40
CA SER A 135 12.95 12.95 17.45
C SER A 135 11.48 12.96 17.01
N TRP A 136 11.23 13.34 15.77
CA TRP A 136 9.88 13.37 15.20
C TRP A 136 9.25 11.97 15.13
N ILE A 137 9.98 10.98 14.60
CA ILE A 137 9.42 9.63 14.43
C ILE A 137 9.22 8.91 15.76
N LEU A 138 10.10 9.12 16.75
CA LEU A 138 9.94 8.54 18.09
C LEU A 138 8.74 9.12 18.84
N LYS A 139 8.48 10.42 18.70
CA LYS A 139 7.25 11.05 19.24
C LYS A 139 6.00 10.50 18.58
N MET A 140 6.07 10.22 17.27
CA MET A 140 4.97 9.59 16.55
C MET A 140 4.72 8.17 17.02
N GLU A 141 5.77 7.36 17.20
CA GLU A 141 5.66 6.02 17.78
C GLU A 141 5.05 6.05 19.19
N ALA A 142 5.52 6.96 20.05
CA ALA A 142 4.95 7.16 21.39
C ALA A 142 3.45 7.45 21.32
N SER A 143 3.04 8.37 20.44
CA SER A 143 1.63 8.71 20.27
C SER A 143 0.80 7.51 19.82
N TYR A 144 1.35 6.59 19.03
CA TYR A 144 0.64 5.38 18.61
C TYR A 144 0.38 4.41 19.75
N TYR A 145 1.28 4.28 20.73
CA TYR A 145 0.98 3.51 21.93
C TYR A 145 -0.18 4.13 22.71
N ASP A 146 -0.15 5.45 22.90
CA ASP A 146 -1.25 6.17 23.58
C ASP A 146 -2.57 5.96 22.83
N HIS A 147 -2.57 6.09 21.49
CA HIS A 147 -3.76 5.86 20.67
C HIS A 147 -4.31 4.43 20.80
N ILE A 148 -3.45 3.41 20.83
CA ILE A 148 -3.87 2.01 20.99
C ILE A 148 -4.55 1.79 22.36
N MET A 149 -4.04 2.44 23.41
CA MET A 149 -4.56 2.30 24.76
C MET A 149 -5.84 3.10 24.99
N ASP A 150 -5.90 4.33 24.48
CA ASP A 150 -6.91 5.31 24.89
C ASP A 150 -8.03 5.51 23.87
N GLN A 151 -7.80 5.24 22.58
CA GLN A 151 -8.82 5.45 21.55
C GLN A 151 -9.65 4.19 21.28
N GLN A 152 -10.97 4.34 21.43
CA GLN A 152 -11.91 3.30 21.08
C GLN A 152 -11.97 3.09 19.54
N ARG A 153 -11.85 1.83 19.12
CA ARG A 153 -12.06 1.38 17.75
C ARG A 153 -13.38 0.61 17.65
N LEU A 154 -14.03 0.69 16.50
CA LEU A 154 -15.15 -0.21 16.19
C LEU A 154 -14.57 -1.61 15.99
N GLU A 155 -15.17 -2.61 16.63
CA GLU A 155 -14.82 -3.99 16.34
C GLU A 155 -15.20 -4.32 14.88
N PRO A 156 -14.28 -4.87 14.08
CA PRO A 156 -14.59 -5.23 12.70
C PRO A 156 -15.59 -6.39 12.66
N GLU A 157 -16.62 -6.24 11.83
CA GLU A 157 -17.57 -7.31 11.54
C GLU A 157 -17.09 -8.12 10.32
N PHE A 158 -17.13 -9.45 10.44
CA PHE A 158 -16.72 -10.36 9.38
C PHE A 158 -17.93 -11.11 8.83
N PHE A 159 -18.08 -11.06 7.50
CA PHE A 159 -19.18 -11.72 6.80
C PHE A 159 -18.67 -12.86 5.93
N ARG A 160 -19.41 -13.97 5.92
CA ARG A 160 -19.18 -15.06 4.96
C ARG A 160 -20.11 -14.87 3.76
N VAL A 161 -19.52 -14.65 2.58
CA VAL A 161 -20.26 -14.51 1.31
C VAL A 161 -20.00 -15.74 0.44
N GLY A 162 -21.07 -16.33 -0.11
CA GLY A 162 -20.98 -17.49 -1.00
C GLY A 162 -21.60 -17.19 -2.36
N PHE A 163 -20.87 -17.45 -3.44
CA PHE A 163 -21.33 -17.30 -4.82
C PHE A 163 -21.74 -18.68 -5.37
N TYR A 164 -23.02 -18.88 -5.70
CA TYR A 164 -23.55 -20.18 -6.15
C TYR A 164 -24.20 -20.10 -7.54
N GLY A 165 -23.66 -20.84 -8.51
CA GLY A 165 -24.23 -20.99 -9.84
C GLY A 165 -23.19 -20.92 -10.95
N LYS A 166 -23.51 -21.50 -12.12
CA LYS A 166 -22.56 -21.65 -13.25
C LYS A 166 -22.21 -20.34 -13.98
N LYS A 167 -22.86 -19.23 -13.64
CA LYS A 167 -22.65 -17.91 -14.29
C LYS A 167 -21.65 -17.03 -13.55
N PHE A 168 -21.17 -17.44 -12.38
CA PHE A 168 -20.12 -16.70 -11.68
C PHE A 168 -18.76 -16.92 -12.35
N PRO A 169 -17.90 -15.90 -12.38
CA PRO A 169 -16.52 -16.05 -12.84
C PRO A 169 -15.78 -17.14 -12.06
N PHE A 170 -14.87 -17.86 -12.73
CA PHE A 170 -14.11 -18.96 -12.13
C PHE A 170 -13.22 -18.55 -10.93
N PHE A 171 -12.92 -17.27 -10.78
CA PHE A 171 -12.11 -16.74 -9.69
C PHE A 171 -12.90 -16.43 -8.41
N LEU A 172 -14.23 -16.63 -8.40
CA LEU A 172 -15.11 -16.47 -7.25
C LEU A 172 -15.52 -17.81 -6.62
#